data_AF-A0A7R8WWK2-F1
#
_entry.id   AF-A0A7R8WWK2-F1
#
_cell.length_a   1.000
_cell.length_b   1.000
_cell.length_c   1.000
_cell.angle_alpha   90.00
_cell.angle_beta   90.00
_cell.angle_gamma   90.00
#
_symmetry.space_group_name_H-M   'P 1'
#
loop_
_entity.id
_entity.type
_entity.pdbx_description
1 polymer ?
#
loop_
_entity_poly.entity_id
_entity_poly.type
_entity_poly.pdbx_seq_one_letter_code
_entity_poly.pdbx_strand_id
1 'polypeptide(L)'
;MRASILVLGPLLARHGKAEVSLPGGCSIGGRPVDLHLKGLEAMGAVINLEGGYVKAHVPEGGLHGAEITFPLVSVGATEHLMMAATLAKGETILRNAACEPEIVDQGEALIKMGAKIEGLGTPTIKIMGVEKLHGTTHSVIPDRIETGTYMCAVGLCGGELRLQNTKLDFLSALIAPLKEAGMLIEQEGDDIVVKRNKAKIKGVDIMTEAYPGLATDLQAQFMTMLTLCEGAGMISETIFENRFMHVPELCRMGANITVKGNSAIIRGVEKLKGAEVMATDLRASVAMVLAGLVADGETIINRIYHLDRGYENIVEKLTAVGAQIERIKG
;
A
#
# COMPACT_ATOMS: atom_id res chain seq x y z
N MET A 1 -2.51 5.37 -15.14
CA MET A 1 -2.13 4.96 -13.76
C MET A 1 -1.28 6.08 -13.14
N ARG A 2 -1.55 6.50 -11.89
CA ARG A 2 -0.83 7.63 -11.26
C ARG A 2 0.64 7.35 -10.91
N ALA A 3 0.98 6.09 -10.60
CA ALA A 3 2.33 5.68 -10.21
C ALA A 3 3.35 5.89 -11.34
N SER A 4 2.89 6.06 -12.58
CA SER A 4 3.73 6.36 -13.74
C SER A 4 4.54 7.65 -13.58
N ILE A 5 4.18 8.55 -12.65
CA ILE A 5 5.00 9.76 -12.38
C ILE A 5 6.41 9.41 -11.90
N LEU A 6 6.61 8.21 -11.32
CA LEU A 6 7.91 7.76 -10.81
C LEU A 6 9.00 7.67 -11.89
N VAL A 7 8.63 7.59 -13.17
CA VAL A 7 9.62 7.55 -14.27
C VAL A 7 10.25 8.92 -14.54
N LEU A 8 9.64 10.02 -14.09
CA LEU A 8 10.11 11.38 -14.37
C LEU A 8 11.55 11.60 -13.87
N GLY A 9 11.82 11.25 -12.62
CA GLY A 9 13.09 11.40 -11.92
C GLY A 9 14.25 10.65 -12.58
N PRO A 10 14.16 9.31 -12.77
CA PRO A 10 15.22 8.56 -13.44
C PRO A 10 15.40 8.96 -14.91
N LEU A 11 14.34 9.32 -15.64
CA LEU A 11 14.48 9.85 -17.00
C LEU A 11 15.21 11.19 -17.02
N LEU A 12 14.86 12.10 -16.09
CA LEU A 12 15.50 13.40 -15.96
C LEU A 12 16.98 13.26 -15.58
N ALA A 13 17.29 12.40 -14.60
CA ALA A 13 18.65 12.15 -14.15
C ALA A 13 19.53 11.54 -15.27
N ARG A 14 18.97 10.67 -16.10
CA ARG A 14 19.71 9.97 -17.17
C ARG A 14 19.80 10.75 -18.49
N HIS A 15 18.71 11.40 -18.90
CA HIS A 15 18.58 12.02 -20.23
C HIS A 15 18.59 13.54 -20.20
N GLY A 16 18.54 14.15 -19.01
CA GLY A 16 18.51 15.60 -18.82
C GLY A 16 17.19 16.27 -19.20
N LYS A 17 16.21 15.51 -19.70
CA LYS A 17 14.86 15.99 -20.03
C LYS A 17 13.84 14.86 -19.96
N ALA A 18 12.62 15.19 -19.58
CA ALA A 18 11.51 14.25 -19.52
C ALA A 18 10.16 14.98 -19.60
N GLU A 19 9.19 14.34 -20.22
CA GLU A 19 7.80 14.80 -20.27
C GLU A 19 6.89 13.66 -19.80
N VAL A 20 6.13 13.91 -18.75
CA VAL A 20 5.23 12.92 -18.14
C VAL A 20 3.88 13.55 -17.87
N SER A 21 2.79 12.84 -18.16
CA SER A 21 1.43 13.34 -17.92
C SER A 21 1.21 13.60 -16.42
N LEU A 22 0.67 14.77 -16.08
CA LEU A 22 0.39 15.16 -14.71
C LEU A 22 -0.76 14.27 -14.16
N PRO A 23 -0.56 13.56 -13.03
CA PRO A 23 -1.63 12.75 -12.46
C PRO A 23 -2.86 13.60 -12.12
N GLY A 24 -4.04 13.16 -12.58
CA GLY A 24 -5.33 13.75 -12.22
C GLY A 24 -5.83 13.30 -10.85
N GLY A 25 -7.15 13.47 -10.62
CA GLY A 25 -7.81 13.09 -9.37
C GLY A 25 -7.79 11.58 -9.08
N CYS A 26 -7.97 11.23 -7.81
CA CYS A 26 -8.02 9.84 -7.33
C CYS A 26 -9.18 9.67 -6.34
N SER A 27 -9.93 8.58 -6.44
CA SER A 27 -11.16 8.34 -5.67
C SER A 27 -10.93 8.26 -4.15
N ILE A 28 -9.72 7.91 -3.71
CA ILE A 28 -9.41 7.77 -2.27
C ILE A 28 -8.99 9.10 -1.60
N GLY A 29 -8.80 10.18 -2.35
CA GLY A 29 -8.48 11.49 -1.79
C GLY A 29 -7.54 12.35 -2.66
N GLY A 30 -7.32 13.59 -2.19
CA GLY A 30 -6.34 14.52 -2.75
C GLY A 30 -4.94 13.94 -2.61
N ARG A 31 -4.21 13.80 -3.72
CA ARG A 31 -2.87 13.23 -3.72
C ARG A 31 -1.99 13.99 -4.71
N PRO A 32 -1.59 15.23 -4.36
CA PRO A 32 -0.78 16.06 -5.22
C PRO A 32 0.61 15.44 -5.43
N VAL A 33 1.30 15.91 -6.48
CA VAL A 33 2.69 15.51 -6.78
C VAL A 33 3.68 16.64 -6.50
N ASP A 34 3.28 17.66 -5.75
CA ASP A 34 4.09 18.85 -5.51
C ASP A 34 5.41 18.52 -4.80
N LEU A 35 5.42 17.55 -3.88
CA LEU A 35 6.65 17.08 -3.22
C LEU A 35 7.66 16.47 -4.20
N HIS A 36 7.17 15.81 -5.25
CA HIS A 36 8.02 15.28 -6.31
C HIS A 36 8.67 16.41 -7.11
N LEU A 37 7.87 17.39 -7.50
CA LEU A 37 8.31 18.49 -8.36
C LEU A 37 9.27 19.42 -7.62
N LYS A 38 8.90 19.86 -6.40
CA LYS A 38 9.74 20.71 -5.54
C LYS A 38 11.08 20.07 -5.22
N GLY A 39 11.11 18.75 -5.00
CA GLY A 39 12.36 18.02 -4.77
C GLY A 39 13.27 18.03 -6.00
N LEU A 40 12.72 17.81 -7.19
CA LEU A 40 13.50 17.90 -8.43
C LEU A 40 13.97 19.33 -8.72
N GLU A 41 13.15 20.35 -8.46
CA GLU A 41 13.53 21.77 -8.56
C GLU A 41 14.68 22.10 -7.60
N ALA A 42 14.65 21.58 -6.37
CA ALA A 42 15.74 21.73 -5.40
C ALA A 42 17.05 21.09 -5.88
N MET A 43 16.98 20.12 -6.78
CA MET A 43 18.13 19.47 -7.45
C MET A 43 18.51 20.13 -8.78
N GLY A 44 17.93 21.29 -9.10
CA GLY A 44 18.27 22.10 -10.29
C GLY A 44 17.41 21.83 -11.52
N ALA A 45 16.32 21.07 -11.40
CA ALA A 45 15.38 20.90 -12.50
C ALA A 45 14.56 22.17 -12.76
N VAL A 46 14.32 22.45 -14.04
CA VAL A 46 13.35 23.46 -14.48
C VAL A 46 12.10 22.73 -14.96
N ILE A 47 10.98 23.00 -14.29
CA ILE A 47 9.71 22.30 -14.51
C ILE A 47 8.64 23.28 -14.99
N ASN A 48 8.01 22.95 -16.11
CA ASN A 48 6.87 23.69 -16.65
C ASN A 48 5.65 22.77 -16.73
N LEU A 49 4.51 23.26 -16.25
CA LEU A 49 3.22 22.58 -16.38
C LEU A 49 2.49 23.14 -17.58
N GLU A 50 2.38 22.36 -18.65
CA GLU A 50 1.77 22.80 -19.91
C GLU A 50 0.96 21.67 -20.54
N GLY A 51 -0.28 21.95 -20.96
CA GLY A 51 -1.12 20.99 -21.68
C GLY A 51 -1.45 19.71 -20.90
N GLY A 52 -1.39 19.74 -19.56
CA GLY A 52 -1.58 18.56 -18.71
C GLY A 52 -0.33 17.68 -18.56
N TYR A 53 0.83 18.18 -18.98
CA TYR A 53 2.12 17.51 -18.83
C TYR A 53 3.05 18.25 -17.87
N VAL A 54 3.85 17.47 -17.16
CA VAL A 54 5.05 17.91 -16.45
C VAL A 54 6.20 17.84 -17.43
N LYS A 55 6.63 18.99 -17.95
CA LYS A 55 7.80 19.12 -18.83
C LYS A 55 8.99 19.55 -17.99
N ALA A 56 9.93 18.63 -17.76
CA ALA A 56 11.12 18.88 -16.95
C ALA A 56 12.39 18.80 -17.80
N HIS A 57 13.33 19.69 -17.54
CA HIS A 57 14.69 19.61 -18.07
C HIS A 57 15.69 20.10 -17.01
N VAL A 58 16.96 19.74 -17.17
CA VAL A 58 18.05 20.24 -16.33
C VAL A 58 19.03 21.07 -17.17
N PRO A 59 19.62 22.14 -16.59
CA PRO A 59 20.70 22.89 -17.21
C PRO A 59 21.94 22.04 -17.52
N GLU A 60 22.89 22.65 -18.22
CA GLU A 60 24.19 22.03 -18.49
C GLU A 60 24.86 21.60 -17.18
N GLY A 61 25.26 20.34 -17.12
CA GLY A 61 25.83 19.73 -15.93
C GLY A 61 24.91 18.76 -15.18
N GLY A 62 23.64 18.65 -15.54
CA GLY A 62 22.71 17.66 -14.97
C GLY A 62 22.10 18.08 -13.63
N LEU A 63 21.42 17.14 -12.96
CA LEU A 63 20.95 17.35 -11.58
C LEU A 63 22.14 17.53 -10.63
N HIS A 64 21.95 18.31 -9.57
CA HIS A 64 22.90 18.42 -8.46
C HIS A 64 22.33 17.89 -7.15
N GLY A 65 23.21 17.57 -6.21
CA GLY A 65 22.86 17.18 -4.86
C GLY A 65 22.12 18.30 -4.12
N ALA A 66 21.21 17.93 -3.23
CA ALA A 66 20.42 18.86 -2.44
C ALA A 66 19.98 18.26 -1.10
N GLU A 67 19.76 19.11 -0.10
CA GLU A 67 19.08 18.71 1.13
C GLU A 67 17.58 19.00 1.01
N ILE A 68 16.76 17.96 1.05
CA ILE A 68 15.32 18.02 0.81
C ILE A 68 14.60 17.51 2.06
N THR A 69 13.79 18.36 2.69
CA THR A 69 12.97 17.98 3.85
C THR A 69 11.51 17.87 3.44
N PHE A 70 10.92 16.68 3.59
CA PHE A 70 9.51 16.47 3.30
C PHE A 70 8.63 17.01 4.43
N PRO A 71 7.62 17.86 4.13
CA PRO A 71 6.70 18.36 5.14
C PRO A 71 5.74 17.27 5.66
N LEU A 72 5.50 16.23 4.86
CA LEU A 72 4.80 15.01 5.25
C LEU A 72 5.49 13.80 4.60
N VAL A 73 5.38 12.63 5.22
CA VAL A 73 5.94 11.40 4.67
C VAL A 73 5.25 11.07 3.35
N SER A 74 6.03 10.81 2.30
CA SER A 74 5.53 10.42 0.99
C SER A 74 6.39 9.32 0.40
N VAL A 75 5.81 8.12 0.30
CA VAL A 75 6.44 6.93 -0.31
C VAL A 75 6.91 7.27 -1.72
N GLY A 76 5.99 7.71 -2.58
CA GLY A 76 6.30 8.00 -3.97
C GLY A 76 7.33 9.13 -4.15
N ALA A 77 7.31 10.18 -3.32
CA ALA A 77 8.29 11.26 -3.46
C ALA A 77 9.69 10.80 -3.01
N THR A 78 9.75 9.96 -1.98
CA THR A 78 11.01 9.35 -1.50
C THR A 78 11.62 8.47 -2.58
N GLU A 79 10.85 7.54 -3.16
CA GLU A 79 11.29 6.67 -4.26
C GLU A 79 11.82 7.49 -5.44
N HIS A 80 11.02 8.47 -5.85
CA HIS A 80 11.27 9.28 -7.02
C HIS A 80 12.56 10.08 -6.91
N LEU A 81 12.76 10.74 -5.77
CA LEU A 81 13.94 11.58 -5.54
C LEU A 81 15.17 10.74 -5.21
N MET A 82 15.01 9.57 -4.58
CA MET A 82 16.09 8.61 -4.39
C MET A 82 16.64 8.12 -5.74
N MET A 83 15.76 7.73 -6.67
CA MET A 83 16.18 7.36 -8.03
C MET A 83 16.86 8.52 -8.76
N ALA A 84 16.31 9.73 -8.70
CA ALA A 84 16.89 10.91 -9.35
C ALA A 84 18.29 11.26 -8.77
N ALA A 85 18.46 11.14 -7.46
CA ALA A 85 19.71 11.45 -6.77
C ALA A 85 20.87 10.51 -7.12
N THR A 86 20.58 9.28 -7.56
CA THR A 86 21.63 8.30 -7.88
C THR A 86 22.61 8.77 -8.98
N LEU A 87 22.18 9.65 -9.90
CA LEU A 87 23.02 10.21 -10.97
C LEU A 87 23.24 11.72 -10.84
N ALA A 88 22.81 12.34 -9.73
CA ALA A 88 23.02 13.76 -9.49
C ALA A 88 24.49 14.05 -9.12
N LYS A 89 24.97 15.28 -9.35
CA LYS A 89 26.32 15.68 -8.94
C LYS A 89 26.34 16.07 -7.46
N GLY A 90 26.99 15.27 -6.64
CA GLY A 90 27.19 15.52 -5.21
C GLY A 90 26.27 14.71 -4.31
N GLU A 91 26.13 15.15 -3.06
CA GLU A 91 25.30 14.49 -2.05
C GLU A 91 23.88 15.04 -2.04
N THR A 92 22.90 14.15 -2.04
CA THR A 92 21.51 14.45 -1.73
C THR A 92 21.16 13.86 -0.37
N ILE A 93 20.48 14.64 0.47
CA ILE A 93 19.97 14.20 1.77
C ILE A 93 18.46 14.35 1.75
N LEU A 94 17.73 13.23 1.87
CA LEU A 94 16.29 13.22 2.03
C LEU A 94 15.95 13.13 3.52
N ARG A 95 15.27 14.13 4.07
CA ARG A 95 14.80 14.17 5.46
C ARG A 95 13.30 13.97 5.56
N ASN A 96 12.88 13.31 6.64
CA ASN A 96 11.51 12.84 6.82
C ASN A 96 11.08 11.89 5.69
N ALA A 97 12.03 11.06 5.25
CA ALA A 97 11.82 10.08 4.18
C ALA A 97 10.88 8.96 4.61
N ALA A 98 10.18 8.39 3.63
CA ALA A 98 9.40 7.18 3.79
C ALA A 98 10.30 6.01 4.24
N CYS A 99 9.80 5.21 5.17
CA CYS A 99 10.55 4.11 5.81
C CYS A 99 10.00 2.73 5.44
N GLU A 100 9.01 2.68 4.55
CA GLU A 100 8.34 1.48 4.08
C GLU A 100 9.35 0.43 3.55
N PRO A 101 9.08 -0.88 3.73
CA PRO A 101 9.94 -1.93 3.21
C PRO A 101 10.23 -1.81 1.71
N GLU A 102 9.29 -1.28 0.94
CA GLU A 102 9.43 -1.03 -0.49
C GLU A 102 10.50 0.05 -0.81
N ILE A 103 10.71 1.02 0.09
CA ILE A 103 11.80 2.01 -0.03
C ILE A 103 13.15 1.33 0.16
N VAL A 104 13.24 0.42 1.14
CA VAL A 104 14.46 -0.35 1.41
C VAL A 104 14.79 -1.24 0.21
N ASP A 105 13.82 -1.99 -0.30
CA ASP A 105 13.97 -2.87 -1.47
C ASP A 105 14.46 -2.11 -2.71
N GLN A 106 13.83 -0.96 -3.02
CA GLN A 106 14.29 -0.10 -4.12
C GLN A 106 15.71 0.41 -3.91
N GLY A 107 16.04 0.87 -2.70
CA GLY A 107 17.38 1.32 -2.35
C GLY A 107 18.43 0.21 -2.52
N GLU A 108 18.13 -1.00 -2.06
CA GLU A 108 19.00 -2.17 -2.23
C GLU A 108 19.17 -2.56 -3.71
N ALA A 109 18.10 -2.46 -4.52
CA ALA A 109 18.19 -2.65 -5.97
C ALA A 109 19.12 -1.61 -6.62
N LEU A 110 19.00 -0.34 -6.26
CA LEU A 110 19.87 0.74 -6.75
C LEU A 110 21.33 0.54 -6.31
N ILE A 111 21.57 0.12 -5.07
CA ILE A 111 22.92 -0.22 -4.57
C ILE A 111 23.52 -1.37 -5.38
N LYS A 112 22.74 -2.42 -5.68
CA LYS A 112 23.18 -3.53 -6.56
C LYS A 112 23.47 -3.08 -8.01
N MET A 113 22.97 -1.92 -8.43
CA MET A 113 23.28 -1.29 -9.71
C MET A 113 24.50 -0.34 -9.65
N GLY A 114 25.11 -0.17 -8.46
CA GLY A 114 26.29 0.68 -8.24
C GLY A 114 26.00 2.03 -7.60
N ALA A 115 24.78 2.30 -7.13
CA ALA A 115 24.47 3.52 -6.39
C ALA A 115 25.11 3.52 -5.00
N LYS A 116 25.34 4.71 -4.43
CA LYS A 116 25.84 4.88 -3.06
C LYS A 116 24.73 5.49 -2.20
N ILE A 117 24.06 4.64 -1.43
CA ILE A 117 22.90 5.02 -0.62
C ILE A 117 23.10 4.52 0.81
N GLU A 118 22.85 5.38 1.78
CA GLU A 118 22.90 5.09 3.22
C GLU A 118 21.59 5.53 3.89
N GLY A 119 21.25 4.89 5.02
CA GLY A 119 20.09 5.26 5.83
C GLY A 119 18.74 4.71 5.35
N LEU A 120 18.74 3.69 4.49
CA LEU A 120 17.51 2.98 4.07
C LEU A 120 16.71 2.49 5.29
N GLY A 121 15.39 2.69 5.24
CA GLY A 121 14.48 2.33 6.34
C GLY A 121 14.52 3.31 7.51
N THR A 122 15.24 4.44 7.38
CA THR A 122 15.27 5.51 8.38
C THR A 122 14.71 6.82 7.80
N PRO A 123 14.29 7.78 8.65
CA PRO A 123 13.78 9.07 8.19
C PRO A 123 14.82 9.94 7.48
N THR A 124 16.10 9.54 7.43
CA THR A 124 17.18 10.27 6.73
C THR A 124 17.90 9.33 5.76
N ILE A 125 17.72 9.55 4.47
CA ILE A 125 18.41 8.80 3.41
C ILE A 125 19.46 9.72 2.78
N LYS A 126 20.70 9.26 2.71
CA LYS A 126 21.81 9.97 2.06
C LYS A 126 22.19 9.25 0.77
N ILE A 127 22.31 10.00 -0.31
CA ILE A 127 22.63 9.48 -1.64
C ILE A 127 23.83 10.27 -2.18
N MET A 128 24.94 9.59 -2.41
CA MET A 128 26.06 10.17 -3.15
C MET A 128 25.92 9.78 -4.62
N GLY A 129 25.65 10.76 -5.49
CA GLY A 129 25.45 10.46 -6.89
C GLY A 129 26.72 9.95 -7.59
N VAL A 130 26.50 9.12 -8.61
CA VAL A 130 27.55 8.46 -9.40
C VAL A 130 27.37 8.75 -10.89
N GLU A 131 28.42 8.59 -11.69
CA GLU A 131 28.36 8.90 -13.13
C GLU A 131 27.43 7.97 -13.91
N LYS A 132 27.35 6.69 -13.50
CA LYS A 132 26.55 5.67 -14.17
C LYS A 132 26.15 4.55 -13.22
N LEU A 133 25.02 3.93 -13.53
CA LEU A 133 24.59 2.65 -12.97
C LEU A 133 24.74 1.54 -14.00
N HIS A 134 24.80 0.29 -13.55
CA HIS A 134 24.80 -0.89 -14.41
C HIS A 134 23.54 -1.75 -14.21
N GLY A 135 23.27 -2.66 -15.14
CA GLY A 135 22.20 -3.64 -14.98
C GLY A 135 22.52 -4.63 -13.84
N THR A 136 21.49 -5.19 -13.22
CA THR A 136 21.63 -6.17 -12.14
C THR A 136 20.44 -7.13 -12.09
N THR A 137 20.53 -8.15 -11.23
CA THR A 137 19.40 -9.03 -10.89
C THR A 137 19.01 -8.77 -9.44
N HIS A 138 17.73 -8.55 -9.20
CA HIS A 138 17.17 -8.29 -7.88
C HIS A 138 15.82 -8.99 -7.75
N SER A 139 15.63 -9.74 -6.68
CA SER A 139 14.35 -10.35 -6.32
C SER A 139 13.62 -9.40 -5.39
N VAL A 140 12.42 -8.98 -5.78
CA VAL A 140 11.58 -8.06 -4.98
C VAL A 140 11.11 -8.74 -3.68
N ILE A 141 10.95 -7.95 -2.62
CA ILE A 141 10.33 -8.41 -1.37
C ILE A 141 8.91 -8.98 -1.57
N PRO A 142 8.46 -9.87 -0.66
CA PRO A 142 7.07 -10.33 -0.62
C PRO A 142 6.08 -9.20 -0.35
N ASP A 143 4.88 -9.28 -0.95
CA ASP A 143 3.82 -8.30 -0.76
C ASP A 143 3.21 -8.43 0.65
N ARG A 144 3.54 -7.48 1.51
CA ARG A 144 3.05 -7.38 2.89
C ARG A 144 1.54 -7.12 2.94
N ILE A 145 0.98 -6.39 1.97
CA ILE A 145 -0.46 -6.10 1.91
C ILE A 145 -1.24 -7.36 1.54
N GLU A 146 -0.74 -8.14 0.58
CA GLU A 146 -1.31 -9.45 0.25
C GLU A 146 -1.24 -10.40 1.45
N THR A 147 -0.07 -10.48 2.09
CA THR A 147 0.12 -11.28 3.31
C THR A 147 -0.90 -10.90 4.38
N GLY A 148 -0.99 -9.62 4.75
CA GLY A 148 -1.94 -9.13 5.75
C GLY A 148 -3.41 -9.35 5.38
N THR A 149 -3.74 -9.29 4.08
CA THR A 149 -5.09 -9.58 3.58
C THR A 149 -5.51 -11.02 3.87
N TYR A 150 -4.63 -12.00 3.63
CA TYR A 150 -4.92 -13.39 3.95
C TYR A 150 -4.91 -13.65 5.46
N MET A 151 -4.13 -12.90 6.25
CA MET A 151 -4.28 -12.93 7.71
C MET A 151 -5.69 -12.50 8.13
N CYS A 152 -6.19 -11.38 7.61
CA CYS A 152 -7.55 -10.92 7.87
C CYS A 152 -8.61 -11.92 7.40
N ALA A 153 -8.36 -12.66 6.31
CA ALA A 153 -9.25 -13.74 5.87
C ALA A 153 -9.39 -14.83 6.94
N VAL A 154 -8.31 -15.26 7.60
CA VAL A 154 -8.35 -16.18 8.75
C VAL A 154 -9.03 -15.54 9.96
N GLY A 155 -8.77 -14.26 10.20
CA GLY A 155 -9.45 -13.48 11.23
C GLY A 155 -10.96 -13.50 11.07
N LEU A 156 -11.45 -13.42 9.84
CA LEU A 156 -12.88 -13.41 9.52
C LEU A 156 -13.49 -14.82 9.45
N CYS A 157 -12.88 -15.75 8.70
CA CYS A 157 -13.44 -17.08 8.43
C CYS A 157 -13.13 -18.11 9.53
N GLY A 158 -12.03 -17.90 10.26
CA GLY A 158 -11.43 -18.90 11.15
C GLY A 158 -10.60 -19.91 10.35
N GLY A 159 -10.06 -20.90 11.04
CA GLY A 159 -9.20 -21.92 10.44
C GLY A 159 -7.72 -21.60 10.58
N GLU A 160 -6.92 -22.15 9.69
CA GLU A 160 -5.47 -22.08 9.69
C GLU A 160 -4.95 -21.90 8.27
N LEU A 161 -4.04 -20.95 8.07
CA LEU A 161 -3.29 -20.77 6.83
C LEU A 161 -1.79 -20.72 7.13
N ARG A 162 -1.01 -21.34 6.23
CA ARG A 162 0.43 -21.11 6.11
C ARG A 162 0.66 -20.19 4.92
N LEU A 163 1.12 -18.98 5.20
CA LEU A 163 1.49 -17.98 4.20
C LEU A 163 2.98 -18.15 3.91
N GLN A 164 3.32 -18.51 2.68
CA GLN A 164 4.68 -18.92 2.35
C GLN A 164 5.55 -17.75 1.90
N ASN A 165 6.85 -17.81 2.18
CA ASN A 165 7.87 -16.86 1.74
C ASN A 165 7.56 -15.39 2.09
N THR A 166 7.19 -15.13 3.34
CA THR A 166 6.82 -13.81 3.83
C THR A 166 7.37 -13.57 5.24
N LYS A 167 7.29 -12.32 5.72
CA LYS A 167 7.96 -11.89 6.97
C LYS A 167 7.03 -11.07 7.85
N LEU A 168 6.93 -11.44 9.12
CA LEU A 168 6.16 -10.69 10.11
C LEU A 168 6.66 -9.25 10.29
N ASP A 169 7.96 -9.03 10.15
CA ASP A 169 8.59 -7.73 10.39
C ASP A 169 8.00 -6.62 9.51
N PHE A 170 7.58 -6.94 8.28
CA PHE A 170 6.94 -5.99 7.37
C PHE A 170 5.53 -5.57 7.80
N LEU A 171 4.95 -6.28 8.77
CA LEU A 171 3.56 -6.15 9.21
C LEU A 171 3.43 -5.93 10.72
N SER A 172 4.51 -5.57 11.40
CA SER A 172 4.56 -5.47 12.88
C SER A 172 3.35 -4.73 13.49
N ALA A 173 2.94 -3.59 12.93
CA ALA A 173 1.77 -2.83 13.39
C ALA A 173 0.41 -3.49 13.13
N LEU A 174 0.30 -4.43 12.18
CA LEU A 174 -0.89 -5.25 11.98
C LEU A 174 -0.96 -6.42 12.99
N ILE A 175 0.20 -6.99 13.36
CA ILE A 175 0.26 -8.22 14.15
C ILE A 175 -0.36 -8.03 15.54
N ALA A 176 -0.05 -6.93 16.22
CA ALA A 176 -0.57 -6.68 17.56
C ALA A 176 -2.12 -6.60 17.59
N PRO A 177 -2.78 -5.78 16.74
CA PRO A 177 -4.25 -5.77 16.65
C PRO A 177 -4.88 -7.12 16.28
N LEU A 178 -4.27 -7.90 15.37
CA LEU A 178 -4.79 -9.24 15.03
C LEU A 178 -4.70 -10.21 16.22
N LYS A 179 -3.60 -10.17 16.99
CA LYS A 179 -3.46 -10.97 18.22
C LYS A 179 -4.46 -10.53 19.29
N GLU A 180 -4.67 -9.23 19.45
CA GLU A 180 -5.68 -8.68 20.36
C GLU A 180 -7.10 -9.13 20.00
N ALA A 181 -7.40 -9.20 18.69
CA ALA A 181 -8.66 -9.73 18.17
C ALA A 181 -8.85 -11.23 18.44
N GLY A 182 -7.80 -11.94 18.87
CA GLY A 182 -7.83 -13.34 19.27
C GLY A 182 -7.17 -14.31 18.30
N MET A 183 -6.32 -13.83 17.39
CA MET A 183 -5.59 -14.68 16.44
C MET A 183 -4.25 -15.17 17.00
N LEU A 184 -3.85 -16.37 16.58
CA LEU A 184 -2.51 -16.92 16.81
C LEU A 184 -1.69 -16.71 15.54
N ILE A 185 -0.53 -16.07 15.68
CA ILE A 185 0.33 -15.69 14.56
C ILE A 185 1.78 -15.95 14.95
N GLU A 186 2.44 -16.81 14.19
CA GLU A 186 3.80 -17.28 14.43
C GLU A 186 4.60 -17.31 13.12
N GLN A 187 5.86 -16.86 13.18
CA GLN A 187 6.80 -17.03 12.08
C GLN A 187 7.44 -18.43 12.21
N GLU A 188 7.42 -19.20 11.13
CA GLU A 188 8.07 -20.50 11.03
C GLU A 188 9.02 -20.49 9.82
N GLY A 189 10.31 -20.22 10.07
CA GLY A 189 11.28 -20.04 8.99
C GLY A 189 10.92 -18.83 8.13
N ASP A 190 10.79 -19.02 6.82
CA ASP A 190 10.36 -17.99 5.87
C ASP A 190 8.84 -17.94 5.68
N ASP A 191 8.08 -18.73 6.43
CA ASP A 191 6.63 -18.78 6.35
C ASP A 191 5.99 -18.17 7.61
N ILE A 192 4.74 -17.74 7.47
CA ILE A 192 3.92 -17.31 8.61
C ILE A 192 2.74 -18.27 8.74
N VAL A 193 2.53 -18.77 9.94
CA VAL A 193 1.35 -19.57 10.28
C VAL A 193 0.37 -18.68 11.04
N VAL A 194 -0.85 -18.60 10.53
CA VAL A 194 -1.95 -17.83 11.11
C VAL A 194 -3.11 -18.76 11.42
N LYS A 195 -3.58 -18.73 12.67
CA LYS A 195 -4.66 -19.60 13.14
C LYS A 195 -5.67 -18.82 13.94
N ARG A 196 -6.93 -19.25 13.82
CA ARG A 196 -8.01 -18.81 14.69
C ARG A 196 -9.05 -19.90 14.78
N ASN A 197 -9.59 -20.12 15.98
CA ASN A 197 -10.77 -20.97 16.13
C ASN A 197 -12.02 -20.23 15.56
N LYS A 198 -13.20 -20.84 15.65
CA LYS A 198 -14.45 -20.23 15.17
C LYS A 198 -15.14 -19.30 16.19
N ALA A 199 -14.51 -18.99 17.32
CA ALA A 199 -15.10 -18.07 18.31
C ALA A 199 -15.18 -16.65 17.72
N LYS A 200 -16.10 -15.79 18.17
CA LYS A 200 -16.09 -14.40 17.69
C LYS A 200 -14.77 -13.72 18.03
N ILE A 201 -14.24 -12.94 17.10
CA ILE A 201 -13.09 -12.07 17.36
C ILE A 201 -13.51 -10.92 18.27
N LYS A 202 -12.58 -10.34 19.01
CA LYS A 202 -12.86 -9.12 19.77
C LYS A 202 -12.88 -7.90 18.85
N GLY A 203 -13.74 -6.94 19.17
CA GLY A 203 -13.61 -5.59 18.61
C GLY A 203 -12.28 -4.97 19.02
N VAL A 204 -11.56 -4.41 18.06
CA VAL A 204 -10.23 -3.80 18.27
C VAL A 204 -10.18 -2.47 17.53
N ASP A 205 -9.54 -1.49 18.15
CA ASP A 205 -9.33 -0.18 17.57
C ASP A 205 -8.00 -0.13 16.81
N ILE A 206 -8.01 0.44 15.61
CA ILE A 206 -6.80 0.68 14.83
C ILE A 206 -6.75 2.10 14.27
N MET A 207 -5.54 2.59 14.09
CA MET A 207 -5.28 3.86 13.42
C MET A 207 -4.20 3.62 12.36
N THR A 208 -4.48 4.03 11.13
CA THR A 208 -3.48 3.96 10.06
C THR A 208 -2.41 5.01 10.28
N GLU A 209 -1.17 4.74 9.87
CA GLU A 209 -0.04 5.66 9.96
C GLU A 209 1.01 5.26 8.90
N ALA A 210 1.95 6.16 8.58
CA ALA A 210 3.12 5.81 7.76
C ALA A 210 3.94 4.71 8.44
N TYR A 211 4.66 3.90 7.65
CA TYR A 211 5.46 2.81 8.21
C TYR A 211 6.50 3.33 9.23
N PRO A 212 6.69 2.68 10.39
CA PRO A 212 6.26 1.32 10.77
C PRO A 212 4.84 1.19 11.31
N GLY A 213 4.02 2.24 11.26
CA GLY A 213 2.62 2.20 11.65
C GLY A 213 1.73 1.36 10.73
N LEU A 214 0.45 1.25 11.08
CA LEU A 214 -0.48 0.36 10.37
C LEU A 214 -0.79 0.90 8.97
N ALA A 215 -0.52 0.09 7.95
CA ALA A 215 -0.69 0.49 6.57
C ALA A 215 -2.18 0.72 6.23
N THR A 216 -2.50 1.91 5.71
CA THR A 216 -3.83 2.25 5.18
C THR A 216 -4.33 1.24 4.13
N ASP A 217 -3.42 0.56 3.42
CA ASP A 217 -3.76 -0.48 2.44
C ASP A 217 -4.37 -1.75 3.05
N LEU A 218 -4.28 -1.93 4.37
CA LEU A 218 -4.88 -3.05 5.14
C LEU A 218 -6.13 -2.63 5.94
N GLN A 219 -6.48 -1.34 5.90
CA GLN A 219 -7.57 -0.76 6.67
C GLN A 219 -8.93 -1.42 6.34
N ALA A 220 -9.22 -1.63 5.05
CA ALA A 220 -10.52 -2.15 4.60
C ALA A 220 -10.69 -3.65 4.92
N GLN A 221 -9.61 -4.40 4.87
CA GLN A 221 -9.55 -5.82 5.20
C GLN A 221 -9.79 -6.03 6.70
N PHE A 222 -9.12 -5.23 7.53
CA PHE A 222 -9.34 -5.24 8.97
C PHE A 222 -10.76 -4.77 9.32
N MET A 223 -11.28 -3.74 8.64
CA MET A 223 -12.67 -3.31 8.80
C MET A 223 -13.65 -4.45 8.53
N THR A 224 -13.44 -5.17 7.43
CA THR A 224 -14.29 -6.32 7.05
C THR A 224 -14.24 -7.40 8.12
N MET A 225 -13.05 -7.70 8.64
CA MET A 225 -12.86 -8.60 9.76
C MET A 225 -13.73 -8.20 10.97
N LEU A 226 -13.71 -6.92 11.35
CA LEU A 226 -14.48 -6.39 12.48
C LEU A 226 -16.00 -6.43 12.29
N THR A 227 -16.52 -6.63 11.08
CA THR A 227 -17.98 -6.69 10.86
C THR A 227 -18.64 -7.85 11.60
N LEU A 228 -17.89 -8.89 11.97
CA LEU A 228 -18.37 -10.04 12.73
C LEU A 228 -17.72 -10.16 14.12
N CYS A 229 -17.21 -9.06 14.68
CA CYS A 229 -16.61 -9.06 16.01
C CYS A 229 -17.64 -9.13 17.14
N GLU A 230 -17.17 -9.42 18.35
CA GLU A 230 -17.91 -9.15 19.58
C GLU A 230 -17.74 -7.67 19.95
N GLY A 231 -18.87 -6.99 20.21
CA GLY A 231 -18.87 -5.57 20.55
C GLY A 231 -18.65 -4.66 19.33
N ALA A 232 -17.66 -3.78 19.42
CA ALA A 232 -17.37 -2.80 18.38
C ALA A 232 -15.86 -2.51 18.32
N GLY A 233 -15.40 -2.05 17.16
CA GLY A 233 -14.06 -1.49 16.97
C GLY A 233 -14.12 -0.18 16.20
N MET A 234 -13.09 0.65 16.37
CA MET A 234 -12.95 1.93 15.71
C MET A 234 -11.73 1.94 14.80
N ILE A 235 -11.91 2.43 13.58
CA ILE A 235 -10.83 2.61 12.61
C ILE A 235 -10.68 4.10 12.35
N SER A 236 -9.46 4.62 12.54
CA SER A 236 -9.10 5.99 12.18
C SER A 236 -8.13 5.99 10.99
N GLU A 237 -8.53 6.61 9.89
CA GLU A 237 -7.74 6.78 8.67
C GLU A 237 -7.02 8.14 8.72
N THR A 238 -5.70 8.16 8.59
CA THR A 238 -4.86 9.38 8.73
C THR A 238 -4.09 9.69 7.46
N ILE A 239 -4.05 8.77 6.50
CA ILE A 239 -3.28 8.88 5.25
C ILE A 239 -4.17 9.40 4.13
N PHE A 240 -5.40 8.90 4.04
CA PHE A 240 -6.31 9.22 2.93
C PHE A 240 -7.70 9.67 3.42
N GLU A 241 -8.03 10.93 3.16
CA GLU A 241 -9.26 11.59 3.64
C GLU A 241 -10.57 10.84 3.33
N ASN A 242 -10.64 10.12 2.20
CA ASN A 242 -11.88 9.52 1.70
C ASN A 242 -11.76 8.01 1.44
N ARG A 243 -10.97 7.27 2.24
CA ARG A 243 -10.74 5.84 2.01
C ARG A 243 -11.83 4.88 2.53
N PHE A 244 -13.04 5.36 2.80
CA PHE A 244 -14.17 4.53 3.25
C PHE A 244 -15.16 4.13 2.15
N MET A 245 -14.76 4.18 0.87
CA MET A 245 -15.64 3.87 -0.26
C MET A 245 -16.15 2.42 -0.31
N HIS A 246 -15.54 1.51 0.43
CA HIS A 246 -16.00 0.12 0.60
C HIS A 246 -17.13 -0.01 1.63
N VAL A 247 -17.31 0.98 2.51
CA VAL A 247 -18.32 0.92 3.60
C VAL A 247 -19.75 0.79 3.07
N PRO A 248 -20.22 1.57 2.07
CA PRO A 248 -21.56 1.39 1.54
C PRO A 248 -21.81 -0.03 1.00
N GLU A 249 -20.81 -0.64 0.37
CA GLU A 249 -20.89 -2.00 -0.16
C GLU A 249 -21.00 -3.04 0.98
N LEU A 250 -20.19 -2.88 2.03
CA LEU A 250 -20.31 -3.72 3.24
C LEU A 250 -21.68 -3.54 3.93
N CYS A 251 -22.20 -2.32 3.98
CA CYS A 251 -23.54 -2.04 4.53
C CYS A 251 -24.65 -2.69 3.69
N ARG A 252 -24.50 -2.77 2.35
CA ARG A 252 -25.42 -3.53 1.47
C ARG A 252 -25.43 -5.02 1.84
N MET A 253 -24.30 -5.55 2.28
CA MET A 253 -24.16 -6.92 2.80
C MET A 253 -24.61 -7.07 4.27
N GLY A 254 -25.14 -6.01 4.88
CA GLY A 254 -25.70 -6.05 6.24
C GLY A 254 -24.72 -5.68 7.35
N ALA A 255 -23.53 -5.17 7.05
CA ALA A 255 -22.61 -4.66 8.06
C ALA A 255 -23.17 -3.41 8.77
N ASN A 256 -22.86 -3.24 10.06
CA ASN A 256 -23.25 -2.07 10.85
C ASN A 256 -22.03 -1.15 11.06
N ILE A 257 -21.87 -0.19 10.16
CA ILE A 257 -20.73 0.72 10.12
C ILE A 257 -21.21 2.16 10.12
N THR A 258 -20.67 2.99 11.02
CA THR A 258 -20.93 4.43 11.07
C THR A 258 -19.65 5.20 10.80
N VAL A 259 -19.61 5.95 9.70
CA VAL A 259 -18.46 6.81 9.35
C VAL A 259 -18.72 8.23 9.82
N LYS A 260 -17.73 8.85 10.47
CA LYS A 260 -17.73 10.26 10.88
C LYS A 260 -16.35 10.86 10.62
N GLY A 261 -16.26 11.72 9.61
CA GLY A 261 -14.98 12.29 9.19
C GLY A 261 -14.02 11.18 8.74
N ASN A 262 -12.85 11.14 9.34
CA ASN A 262 -11.81 10.15 9.05
C ASN A 262 -11.87 8.90 9.97
N SER A 263 -12.92 8.75 10.77
CA SER A 263 -13.11 7.59 11.64
C SER A 263 -14.35 6.79 11.26
N ALA A 264 -14.29 5.48 11.42
CA ALA A 264 -15.40 4.56 11.27
C ALA A 264 -15.58 3.71 12.53
N ILE A 265 -16.80 3.61 13.04
CA ILE A 265 -17.17 2.71 14.13
C ILE A 265 -17.87 1.51 13.52
N ILE A 266 -17.32 0.32 13.74
CA ILE A 266 -17.83 -0.96 13.25
C ILE A 266 -18.43 -1.68 14.44
N ARG A 267 -19.73 -1.99 14.37
CA ARG A 267 -20.42 -2.82 15.36
C ARG A 267 -20.62 -4.19 14.78
N GLY A 268 -20.10 -5.21 15.46
CA GLY A 268 -20.21 -6.57 15.00
C GLY A 268 -21.67 -7.00 14.84
N VAL A 269 -21.97 -7.69 13.74
CA VAL A 269 -23.27 -8.29 13.47
C VAL A 269 -23.17 -9.82 13.55
N GLU A 270 -24.30 -10.50 13.65
CA GLU A 270 -24.32 -11.97 13.71
C GLU A 270 -23.88 -12.61 12.39
N LYS A 271 -24.25 -12.00 11.26
CA LYS A 271 -23.97 -12.52 9.93
C LYS A 271 -24.06 -11.43 8.87
N LEU A 272 -23.28 -11.59 7.80
CA LEU A 272 -23.44 -10.85 6.56
C LEU A 272 -24.39 -11.60 5.62
N LYS A 273 -24.92 -10.90 4.61
CA LYS A 273 -25.78 -11.46 3.58
C LYS A 273 -25.16 -11.22 2.22
N GLY A 274 -25.27 -12.24 1.36
CA GLY A 274 -24.87 -12.14 -0.03
C GLY A 274 -25.63 -11.01 -0.74
N ALA A 275 -24.91 -10.23 -1.54
CA ALA A 275 -25.46 -9.13 -2.30
C ALA A 275 -24.62 -8.86 -3.56
N GLU A 276 -25.21 -8.14 -4.51
CA GLU A 276 -24.46 -7.57 -5.62
C GLU A 276 -23.78 -6.26 -5.17
N VAL A 277 -22.46 -6.19 -5.35
CA VAL A 277 -21.59 -5.09 -4.89
C VAL A 277 -20.58 -4.67 -5.96
N MET A 278 -19.97 -3.49 -5.80
CA MET A 278 -19.03 -2.93 -6.79
C MET A 278 -17.64 -2.62 -6.21
N ALA A 279 -16.60 -3.11 -6.88
CA ALA A 279 -15.22 -2.74 -6.61
C ALA A 279 -14.93 -1.29 -7.08
N THR A 280 -14.19 -0.53 -6.28
CA THR A 280 -13.86 0.90 -6.54
C THR A 280 -12.39 1.26 -6.32
N ASP A 281 -11.64 0.43 -5.59
CA ASP A 281 -10.23 0.64 -5.24
C ASP A 281 -9.40 -0.65 -5.44
N LEU A 282 -8.10 -0.52 -5.71
CA LEU A 282 -7.29 -1.71 -5.99
C LEU A 282 -6.98 -2.58 -4.76
N ARG A 283 -6.83 -1.98 -3.57
CA ARG A 283 -6.47 -2.71 -2.35
C ARG A 283 -7.70 -2.92 -1.47
N ALA A 284 -8.56 -1.91 -1.35
CA ALA A 284 -9.74 -1.97 -0.51
C ALA A 284 -10.87 -2.82 -1.10
N SER A 285 -10.93 -3.06 -2.43
CA SER A 285 -12.02 -3.87 -2.99
C SER A 285 -11.96 -5.34 -2.59
N VAL A 286 -10.81 -5.82 -2.08
CA VAL A 286 -10.72 -7.17 -1.51
C VAL A 286 -11.60 -7.31 -0.27
N ALA A 287 -11.97 -6.21 0.39
CA ALA A 287 -12.96 -6.20 1.49
C ALA A 287 -14.25 -6.94 1.09
N MET A 288 -14.76 -6.69 -0.12
CA MET A 288 -15.98 -7.34 -0.61
C MET A 288 -15.77 -8.83 -0.89
N VAL A 289 -14.57 -9.22 -1.34
CA VAL A 289 -14.20 -10.64 -1.49
C VAL A 289 -14.22 -11.31 -0.12
N LEU A 290 -13.53 -10.74 0.87
CA LEU A 290 -13.47 -11.27 2.24
C LEU A 290 -14.86 -11.36 2.87
N ALA A 291 -15.69 -10.31 2.73
CA ALA A 291 -17.07 -10.31 3.21
C ALA A 291 -17.89 -11.44 2.57
N GLY A 292 -17.71 -11.67 1.27
CA GLY A 292 -18.39 -12.73 0.52
C GLY A 292 -18.05 -14.14 1.02
N LEU A 293 -16.84 -14.36 1.54
CA LEU A 293 -16.42 -15.67 2.08
C LEU A 293 -17.25 -16.13 3.30
N VAL A 294 -17.87 -15.20 4.01
CA VAL A 294 -18.64 -15.47 5.25
C VAL A 294 -20.10 -15.03 5.17
N ALA A 295 -20.53 -14.52 4.02
CA ALA A 295 -21.89 -14.05 3.83
C ALA A 295 -22.86 -15.21 3.57
N ASP A 296 -24.08 -15.10 4.11
CA ASP A 296 -25.16 -16.04 3.80
C ASP A 296 -25.65 -15.81 2.36
N GLY A 297 -25.46 -16.79 1.49
CA GLY A 297 -25.90 -16.74 0.09
C GLY A 297 -24.82 -16.28 -0.87
N GLU A 298 -25.22 -15.85 -2.06
CA GLU A 298 -24.30 -15.48 -3.14
C GLU A 298 -23.92 -13.99 -3.10
N THR A 299 -22.64 -13.69 -3.23
CA THR A 299 -22.13 -12.32 -3.39
C THR A 299 -21.56 -12.16 -4.80
N ILE A 300 -22.09 -11.20 -5.57
CA ILE A 300 -21.61 -10.90 -6.93
C ILE A 300 -20.81 -9.60 -6.88
N ILE A 301 -19.52 -9.67 -7.24
CA ILE A 301 -18.61 -8.52 -7.20
C ILE A 301 -18.34 -8.04 -8.62
N ASN A 302 -18.82 -6.83 -8.93
CA ASN A 302 -18.61 -6.18 -10.22
C ASN A 302 -17.33 -5.33 -10.24
N ARG A 303 -16.87 -4.98 -11.45
CA ARG A 303 -15.71 -4.10 -11.70
C ARG A 303 -14.38 -4.62 -11.14
N ILE A 304 -14.19 -5.94 -11.20
CA ILE A 304 -13.01 -6.65 -10.66
C ILE A 304 -11.66 -6.22 -11.27
N TYR A 305 -11.65 -5.46 -12.38
CA TYR A 305 -10.42 -4.87 -12.95
C TYR A 305 -9.70 -3.93 -11.96
N HIS A 306 -10.38 -3.42 -10.92
CA HIS A 306 -9.72 -2.73 -9.81
C HIS A 306 -8.87 -3.71 -8.99
N LEU A 307 -9.44 -4.86 -8.61
CA LEU A 307 -8.81 -5.90 -7.80
C LEU A 307 -7.62 -6.55 -8.53
N ASP A 308 -7.76 -6.80 -9.83
CA ASP A 308 -6.71 -7.41 -10.67
C ASP A 308 -5.41 -6.58 -10.71
N ARG A 309 -5.48 -5.29 -10.34
CA ARG A 309 -4.29 -4.42 -10.25
C ARG A 309 -3.53 -4.56 -8.94
N GLY A 310 -4.13 -5.21 -7.94
CA GLY A 310 -3.63 -5.26 -6.57
C GLY A 310 -3.49 -6.67 -6.00
N TYR A 311 -4.04 -7.70 -6.63
CA TYR A 311 -3.91 -9.08 -6.15
C TYR A 311 -3.68 -10.02 -7.33
N GLU A 312 -2.72 -10.91 -7.18
CA GLU A 312 -2.38 -11.90 -8.18
C GLU A 312 -3.18 -13.19 -7.92
N ASN A 313 -3.91 -13.68 -8.92
CA ASN A 313 -4.56 -15.00 -8.92
C ASN A 313 -5.38 -15.26 -7.64
N ILE A 314 -6.13 -14.24 -7.19
CA ILE A 314 -6.83 -14.28 -5.90
C ILE A 314 -7.86 -15.41 -5.83
N VAL A 315 -8.54 -15.70 -6.94
CA VAL A 315 -9.52 -16.80 -7.03
C VAL A 315 -8.80 -18.12 -6.82
N GLU A 316 -7.73 -18.37 -7.56
CA GLU A 316 -6.95 -19.59 -7.46
C GLU A 316 -6.37 -19.80 -6.06
N LYS A 317 -5.79 -18.74 -5.46
CA LYS A 317 -5.24 -18.78 -4.10
C LYS A 317 -6.30 -19.09 -3.04
N LEU A 318 -7.49 -18.47 -3.14
CA LEU A 318 -8.59 -18.70 -2.19
C LEU A 318 -9.25 -20.07 -2.37
N THR A 319 -9.49 -20.51 -3.61
CA THR A 319 -10.03 -21.84 -3.90
C THR A 319 -9.10 -22.94 -3.43
N ALA A 320 -7.77 -22.76 -3.55
CA ALA A 320 -6.78 -23.71 -3.06
C ALA A 320 -6.86 -23.97 -1.54
N VAL A 321 -7.47 -23.05 -0.79
CA VAL A 321 -7.68 -23.17 0.67
C VAL A 321 -9.15 -23.35 1.06
N GLY A 322 -10.00 -23.74 0.10
CA GLY A 322 -11.37 -24.17 0.33
C GLY A 322 -12.45 -23.10 0.17
N ALA A 323 -12.11 -21.91 -0.33
CA ALA A 323 -13.12 -20.90 -0.66
C ALA A 323 -13.98 -21.32 -1.86
N GLN A 324 -15.29 -21.07 -1.76
CA GLN A 324 -16.23 -21.19 -2.87
C GLN A 324 -16.31 -19.86 -3.60
N ILE A 325 -15.43 -19.68 -4.57
CA ILE A 325 -15.31 -18.47 -5.38
C ILE A 325 -14.96 -18.85 -6.81
N GLU A 326 -15.55 -18.15 -7.77
CA GLU A 326 -15.25 -18.31 -9.19
C GLU A 326 -15.23 -16.96 -9.91
N ARG A 327 -14.53 -16.91 -11.04
CA ARG A 327 -14.52 -15.74 -11.91
C ARG A 327 -15.47 -15.98 -13.08
N ILE A 328 -16.55 -15.22 -13.12
CA ILE A 328 -17.48 -15.22 -14.26
C ILE A 328 -16.88 -14.35 -15.37
N LYS A 329 -16.77 -14.91 -16.59
CA LYS A 329 -16.33 -14.15 -17.76
C LYS A 329 -17.49 -13.29 -18.26
N GLY A 330 -17.26 -11.97 -18.29
CA GLY A 330 -18.16 -10.98 -18.89
C GLY A 330 -17.74 -10.59 -20.30
#